data_AF-A0A3N4YWZ1-F1
#
_entry.id   AF-A0A3N4YWZ1-F1
#
_cell.length_a   1.000
_cell.length_b   1.000
_cell.length_c   1.000
_cell.angle_alpha   90.00
_cell.angle_beta   90.00
_cell.angle_gamma   90.00
#
_symmetry.space_group_name_H-M   'P 1'
#
loop_
_entity.id
_entity.type
_entity.pdbx_description
1 polymer ?
#
loop_
_entity_poly.entity_id
_entity_poly.type
_entity_poly.pdbx_seq_one_letter_code
_entity_poly.pdbx_strand_id
1 'polypeptide(L)'
;MSRSGFIPPYLLQQVAEAVSSGLLAEPDLRVACRHTMDLDAGFRAGRSAHRARTQAADPEQAGPEEPTALAWTVHTAGNTQTLPGDPVRDETDESPSGDVTVDEAWDGIRASLDMFREAFGRTSYDDAGARVSATVHYGQDYQNAFWDGTQLVFGDGDGRVFNRFTIAVDILAHELGHAVTEHTAGLVYRDQPGALNESMSDVFGSCLKQRVLGQDATEADWLIGEGLFTDTVRGKALRSMSEPGTAYDDPVLGSDPQPGHMDDYVDTRDDNGGVHINSGIPNRAFHLAATGIGGSSTEGAGKIWYDALLTVGPTTDFAGFAAATVAVAGEHADVVREAWAGVGVVTDDGAGEPADRPDEHTPAEQPSGTREPAGVVEVRRSGGFAGITVTSSVDLDGDDPRVGEVRTLVHRVDITLLEHEAAAWAERPGRPDAFTYVIVWDGHEVAVPEDHATPDLLRLADLILSARDR
;
A
#
# COMPACT_ATOMS: atom_id res chain seq x y z
N MET A 1 5.44 -0.07 5.47
CA MET A 1 4.50 -0.64 4.49
C MET A 1 4.87 -2.08 4.16
N SER A 2 3.93 -2.96 3.81
CA SER A 2 4.26 -4.21 3.10
C SER A 2 4.45 -3.86 1.64
N ARG A 3 5.47 -4.45 1.01
CA ARG A 3 5.66 -4.32 -0.43
C ARG A 3 4.41 -4.86 -1.14
N SER A 4 3.78 -4.01 -1.96
CA SER A 4 2.73 -4.40 -2.89
C SER A 4 3.38 -4.91 -4.16
N GLY A 5 2.79 -5.92 -4.80
CA GLY A 5 3.17 -6.28 -6.16
C GLY A 5 1.94 -6.18 -7.04
N PHE A 6 2.13 -5.73 -8.27
CA PHE A 6 1.08 -5.47 -9.25
C PHE A 6 0.08 -6.62 -9.39
N ILE A 7 0.58 -7.87 -9.40
CA ILE A 7 -0.22 -9.09 -9.41
C ILE A 7 -0.58 -9.50 -7.98
N PRO A 8 -1.88 -9.49 -7.62
CA PRO A 8 -2.32 -9.97 -6.33
C PRO A 8 -2.09 -11.48 -6.18
N PRO A 9 -1.78 -11.99 -4.97
CA PRO A 9 -1.46 -13.40 -4.75
C PRO A 9 -2.54 -14.38 -5.22
N TYR A 10 -3.82 -14.00 -5.19
CA TYR A 10 -4.92 -14.89 -5.55
C TYR A 10 -4.88 -15.30 -7.03
N LEU A 11 -4.40 -14.44 -7.94
CA LEU A 11 -4.28 -14.78 -9.37
C LEU A 11 -3.24 -15.87 -9.61
N LEU A 12 -2.07 -15.74 -8.98
CA LEU A 12 -1.02 -16.75 -9.06
C LEU A 12 -1.46 -18.08 -8.45
N GLN A 13 -2.28 -18.04 -7.38
CA GLN A 13 -2.90 -19.23 -6.80
C GLN A 13 -3.87 -19.90 -7.76
N GLN A 14 -4.75 -19.14 -8.41
CA GLN A 14 -5.72 -19.67 -9.38
C GLN A 14 -5.02 -20.36 -10.57
N VAL A 15 -3.97 -19.77 -11.14
CA VAL A 15 -3.17 -20.42 -12.20
C VAL A 15 -2.55 -21.72 -11.70
N ALA A 16 -1.92 -21.69 -10.52
CA ALA A 16 -1.29 -22.87 -9.93
C ALA A 16 -2.30 -24.01 -9.63
N GLU A 17 -3.53 -23.66 -9.22
CA GLU A 17 -4.63 -24.58 -8.98
C GLU A 17 -5.22 -25.15 -10.28
N ALA A 18 -5.36 -24.34 -11.32
CA ALA A 18 -5.78 -24.78 -12.64
C ALA A 18 -4.81 -25.83 -13.21
N VAL A 19 -3.50 -25.64 -13.03
CA VAL A 19 -2.50 -26.66 -13.41
C VAL A 19 -2.62 -27.90 -12.53
N SER A 20 -2.81 -27.74 -11.23
CA SER A 20 -2.89 -28.87 -10.27
C SER A 20 -4.14 -29.74 -10.46
N SER A 21 -5.25 -29.13 -10.88
CA SER A 21 -6.50 -29.83 -11.21
C SER A 21 -6.52 -30.47 -12.59
N GLY A 22 -5.52 -30.16 -13.44
CA GLY A 22 -5.44 -30.63 -14.83
C GLY A 22 -6.29 -29.81 -15.80
N LEU A 23 -6.85 -28.68 -15.38
CA LEU A 23 -7.53 -27.72 -16.25
C LEU A 23 -6.54 -27.07 -17.24
N LEU A 24 -5.31 -26.85 -16.79
CA LEU A 24 -4.21 -26.33 -17.61
C LEU A 24 -3.05 -27.33 -17.65
N ALA A 25 -2.70 -27.82 -18.85
CA ALA A 25 -1.68 -28.86 -19.04
C ALA A 25 -0.25 -28.30 -19.17
N GLU A 26 0.11 -27.33 -18.33
CA GLU A 26 1.39 -26.60 -18.37
C GLU A 26 2.10 -26.69 -17.00
N PRO A 27 2.83 -27.78 -16.71
CA PRO A 27 3.38 -28.04 -15.38
C PRO A 27 4.41 -26.99 -14.92
N ASP A 28 5.10 -26.34 -15.87
CA ASP A 28 6.10 -25.31 -15.61
C ASP A 28 5.47 -24.02 -15.08
N LEU A 29 4.24 -23.70 -15.49
CA LEU A 29 3.51 -22.52 -14.99
C LEU A 29 3.24 -22.59 -13.49
N ARG A 30 2.90 -23.77 -12.98
CA ARG A 30 2.74 -23.94 -11.53
C ARG A 30 4.04 -23.67 -10.78
N VAL A 31 5.20 -24.00 -11.37
CA VAL A 31 6.51 -23.72 -10.78
C VAL A 31 6.76 -22.22 -10.79
N ALA A 32 6.53 -21.54 -11.91
CA ALA A 32 6.67 -20.09 -12.04
C ALA A 32 5.78 -19.31 -11.05
N CYS A 33 4.48 -19.67 -10.94
CA CYS A 33 3.55 -19.03 -10.01
C CYS A 33 4.00 -19.20 -8.55
N ARG A 34 4.38 -20.43 -8.15
CA ARG A 34 4.86 -20.70 -6.79
C ARG A 34 6.16 -19.97 -6.49
N HIS A 35 7.08 -19.97 -7.45
CA HIS A 35 8.35 -19.26 -7.31
C HIS A 35 8.13 -17.76 -7.12
N THR A 36 7.26 -17.14 -7.93
CA THR A 36 6.86 -15.74 -7.79
C THR A 36 6.27 -15.47 -6.41
N MET A 37 5.30 -16.28 -5.96
CA MET A 37 4.69 -16.12 -4.63
C MET A 37 5.69 -16.25 -3.48
N ASP A 38 6.66 -17.18 -3.57
CA ASP A 38 7.70 -17.39 -2.57
C ASP A 38 8.65 -16.17 -2.50
N LEU A 39 9.03 -15.60 -3.65
CA LEU A 39 9.83 -14.37 -3.71
C LEU A 39 9.09 -13.19 -3.09
N ASP A 40 7.83 -13.01 -3.46
CA ASP A 40 6.97 -11.93 -2.93
C ASP A 40 6.79 -12.07 -1.42
N ALA A 41 6.63 -13.30 -0.92
CA ALA A 41 6.57 -13.58 0.50
C ALA A 41 7.90 -13.23 1.20
N GLY A 42 9.04 -13.55 0.59
CA GLY A 42 10.36 -13.17 1.08
C GLY A 42 10.53 -11.65 1.18
N PHE A 43 10.07 -10.91 0.17
CA PHE A 43 10.07 -9.45 0.17
C PHE A 43 9.16 -8.84 1.25
N ARG A 44 7.97 -9.42 1.46
CA ARG A 44 7.08 -9.01 2.56
C ARG A 44 7.67 -9.32 3.95
N ALA A 45 8.37 -10.44 4.09
CA ALA A 45 8.96 -10.89 5.36
C ALA A 45 10.29 -10.18 5.72
N GLY A 46 11.06 -9.71 4.74
CA GLY A 46 12.41 -9.13 4.91
C GLY A 46 12.52 -7.79 5.67
N ARG A 47 11.49 -7.36 6.41
CA ARG A 47 11.47 -6.05 7.08
C ARG A 47 12.20 -6.06 8.42
N SER A 48 13.48 -5.74 8.39
CA SER A 48 14.24 -5.08 9.48
C SER A 48 15.59 -4.56 9.00
N ALA A 49 16.19 -5.18 7.99
CA ALA A 49 17.57 -4.88 7.58
C ALA A 49 17.73 -3.74 6.55
N HIS A 50 16.68 -3.39 5.77
CA HIS A 50 16.81 -2.44 4.66
C HIS A 50 16.58 -0.97 5.06
N ARG A 51 15.59 -0.70 5.91
CA ARG A 51 15.34 0.66 6.46
C ARG A 51 16.52 1.18 7.28
N ALA A 52 17.28 0.28 7.92
CA ALA A 52 18.52 0.62 8.64
C ALA A 52 19.71 0.88 7.70
N ARG A 53 19.71 0.32 6.48
CA ARG A 53 20.76 0.56 5.48
C ARG A 53 20.55 1.86 4.70
N THR A 54 19.31 2.21 4.39
CA THR A 54 18.98 3.50 3.73
C THR A 54 19.13 4.69 4.67
N GLN A 55 18.95 4.51 5.99
CA GLN A 55 19.29 5.55 6.99
C GLN A 55 20.80 5.64 7.30
N ALA A 56 21.61 4.67 6.87
CA ALA A 56 23.05 4.61 7.11
C ALA A 56 23.90 4.96 5.87
N ALA A 57 23.29 5.26 4.73
CA ALA A 57 24.00 5.81 3.58
C ALA A 57 24.24 7.30 3.82
N ASP A 58 25.49 7.65 4.11
CA ASP A 58 25.96 9.03 4.30
C ASP A 58 25.62 9.91 3.08
N PRO A 59 25.13 11.15 3.27
CA PRO A 59 25.01 12.13 2.21
C PRO A 59 26.40 12.74 1.96
N GLU A 60 27.33 11.99 1.38
CA GLU A 60 28.65 12.52 1.02
C GLU A 60 28.83 12.65 -0.49
N GLN A 61 28.79 13.93 -0.91
CA GLN A 61 29.20 14.51 -2.20
C GLN A 61 28.14 14.64 -3.30
N ALA A 62 27.18 15.53 -3.09
CA ALA A 62 26.65 16.37 -4.17
C ALA A 62 26.97 17.83 -3.83
N GLY A 63 27.67 18.53 -4.74
CA GLY A 63 27.92 19.96 -4.63
C GLY A 63 26.62 20.78 -4.74
N PRO A 64 26.70 22.12 -4.64
CA PRO A 64 25.52 22.99 -4.78
C PRO A 64 25.15 23.09 -6.27
N GLU A 65 24.58 22.05 -6.83
CA GLU A 65 23.75 22.16 -8.02
C GLU A 65 22.30 21.98 -7.58
N GLU A 66 21.48 22.99 -7.89
CA GLU A 66 20.03 22.92 -7.74
C GLU A 66 19.55 21.63 -8.43
N PRO A 67 18.88 20.69 -7.75
CA PRO A 67 18.40 19.45 -8.39
C PRO A 67 17.18 19.78 -9.24
N THR A 68 17.38 20.40 -10.40
CA THR A 68 16.33 20.72 -11.36
C THR A 68 16.17 19.65 -12.44
N ALA A 69 17.08 18.69 -12.52
CA ALA A 69 17.05 17.62 -13.50
C ALA A 69 16.52 16.32 -12.88
N LEU A 70 15.53 15.71 -13.52
CA LEU A 70 15.07 14.36 -13.20
C LEU A 70 16.20 13.37 -13.49
N ALA A 71 16.45 12.43 -12.57
CA ALA A 71 17.50 11.43 -12.71
C ALA A 71 16.92 10.02 -12.55
N TRP A 72 17.24 9.12 -13.47
CA TRP A 72 16.81 7.72 -13.38
C TRP A 72 17.77 6.76 -14.07
N THR A 73 17.80 5.52 -13.62
CA THR A 73 18.64 4.47 -14.21
C THR A 73 17.86 3.17 -14.33
N VAL A 74 17.92 2.57 -15.51
CA VAL A 74 17.45 1.22 -15.77
C VAL A 74 18.62 0.24 -15.63
N HIS A 75 18.40 -0.81 -14.85
CA HIS A 75 19.30 -1.91 -14.61
C HIS A 75 18.71 -3.21 -15.15
N THR A 76 19.58 -4.18 -15.42
CA THR A 76 19.18 -5.57 -15.67
C THR A 76 19.65 -6.46 -14.52
N ALA A 77 18.74 -7.30 -14.02
CA ALA A 77 19.12 -8.38 -13.11
C ALA A 77 19.64 -9.62 -13.85
N GLY A 78 19.60 -9.65 -15.19
CA GLY A 78 20.11 -10.75 -16.02
C GLY A 78 19.45 -12.09 -15.72
N ASN A 79 18.14 -12.09 -15.42
CA ASN A 79 17.35 -13.24 -14.95
C ASN A 79 17.80 -13.81 -13.60
N THR A 80 18.60 -13.06 -12.85
CA THR A 80 18.91 -13.35 -11.44
C THR A 80 17.99 -12.57 -10.52
N GLN A 81 18.13 -12.78 -9.20
CA GLN A 81 17.36 -12.06 -8.18
C GLN A 81 18.19 -10.98 -7.47
N THR A 82 19.36 -10.62 -8.02
CA THR A 82 20.24 -9.61 -7.43
C THR A 82 19.79 -8.22 -7.84
N LEU A 83 19.51 -7.37 -6.85
CA LEU A 83 19.10 -5.98 -7.06
C LEU A 83 20.22 -5.00 -6.66
N PRO A 84 20.38 -3.85 -7.36
CA PRO A 84 19.66 -3.48 -8.58
C PRO A 84 20.17 -4.21 -9.84
N GLY A 85 21.26 -4.96 -9.75
CA GLY A 85 21.89 -5.57 -10.92
C GLY A 85 22.74 -4.57 -11.71
N ASP A 86 23.04 -4.89 -12.97
CA ASP A 86 23.97 -4.11 -13.78
C ASP A 86 23.25 -2.93 -14.45
N PRO A 87 23.77 -1.69 -14.35
CA PRO A 87 23.18 -0.54 -15.04
C PRO A 87 23.33 -0.71 -16.55
N VAL A 88 22.23 -0.50 -17.28
CA VAL A 88 22.19 -0.67 -18.75
C VAL A 88 21.81 0.60 -19.49
N ARG A 89 21.08 1.52 -18.85
CA ARG A 89 20.68 2.80 -19.47
C ARG A 89 20.38 3.85 -18.40
N ASP A 90 20.87 5.07 -18.56
CA ASP A 90 20.60 6.20 -17.65
C ASP A 90 19.87 7.35 -18.36
N GLU A 91 19.48 8.39 -17.61
CA GLU A 91 18.72 9.54 -18.11
C GLU A 91 19.40 10.30 -19.26
N THR A 92 20.71 10.13 -19.45
CA THR A 92 21.49 10.83 -20.48
C THR A 92 21.59 10.03 -21.79
N ASP A 93 21.22 8.76 -21.78
CA ASP A 93 21.28 7.88 -22.94
C ASP A 93 19.97 7.84 -23.73
N GLU A 94 19.87 8.75 -24.69
CA GLU A 94 18.73 8.86 -25.62
C GLU A 94 18.72 7.78 -26.71
N SER A 95 19.75 6.93 -26.80
CA SER A 95 19.79 5.85 -27.80
C SER A 95 19.06 4.60 -27.28
N PRO A 96 18.22 3.93 -28.09
CA PRO A 96 17.66 2.64 -27.72
C PRO A 96 18.76 1.62 -27.41
N SER A 97 18.57 0.85 -26.34
CA SER A 97 19.51 -0.18 -25.88
C SER A 97 19.54 -1.40 -26.80
N GLY A 98 18.47 -1.61 -27.57
CA GLY A 98 18.26 -2.83 -28.36
C GLY A 98 17.54 -3.94 -27.58
N ASP A 99 17.23 -3.70 -26.31
CA ASP A 99 16.36 -4.53 -25.49
C ASP A 99 15.04 -3.80 -25.24
N VAL A 100 13.93 -4.39 -25.68
CA VAL A 100 12.61 -3.77 -25.60
C VAL A 100 12.16 -3.56 -24.16
N THR A 101 12.51 -4.46 -23.22
CA THR A 101 12.12 -4.32 -21.81
C THR A 101 12.85 -3.14 -21.16
N VAL A 102 14.14 -2.97 -21.50
CA VAL A 102 14.93 -1.81 -21.05
C VAL A 102 14.40 -0.51 -21.62
N ASP A 103 14.08 -0.49 -22.91
CA ASP A 103 13.64 0.72 -23.61
C ASP A 103 12.25 1.17 -23.12
N GLU A 104 11.30 0.24 -22.94
CA GLU A 104 10.00 0.51 -22.34
C GLU A 104 10.11 1.01 -20.91
N ALA A 105 10.98 0.39 -20.08
CA ALA A 105 11.21 0.85 -18.72
C ALA A 105 11.74 2.28 -18.68
N TRP A 106 12.70 2.58 -19.55
CA TRP A 106 13.31 3.91 -19.63
C TRP A 106 12.29 4.97 -20.06
N ASP A 107 11.53 4.71 -21.13
CA ASP A 107 10.52 5.65 -21.66
C ASP A 107 9.37 5.85 -20.65
N GLY A 108 8.90 4.77 -20.01
CA GLY A 108 7.81 4.82 -19.04
C GLY A 108 8.18 5.58 -17.76
N ILE A 109 9.40 5.41 -17.24
CA ILE A 109 9.87 6.16 -16.06
C ILE A 109 10.02 7.64 -16.41
N ARG A 110 10.63 7.96 -17.55
CA ARG A 110 10.74 9.34 -18.05
C ARG A 110 9.36 9.99 -18.11
N ALA A 111 8.40 9.35 -18.78
CA ALA A 111 7.05 9.87 -18.95
C ALA A 111 6.33 10.04 -17.60
N SER A 112 6.52 9.11 -16.66
CA SER A 112 5.97 9.21 -15.30
C SER A 112 6.52 10.41 -14.55
N LEU A 113 7.84 10.59 -14.55
CA LEU A 113 8.49 11.70 -13.86
C LEU A 113 8.14 13.05 -14.49
N ASP A 114 8.06 13.11 -15.83
CA ASP A 114 7.59 14.29 -16.55
C ASP A 114 6.14 14.63 -16.19
N MET A 115 5.24 13.63 -16.10
CA MET A 115 3.86 13.84 -15.63
C MET A 115 3.83 14.44 -14.21
N PHE A 116 4.54 13.84 -13.25
CA PHE A 116 4.58 14.36 -11.88
C PHE A 116 5.11 15.79 -11.80
N ARG A 117 6.18 16.09 -12.54
CA ARG A 117 6.77 17.44 -12.58
C ARG A 117 5.82 18.45 -13.21
N GLU A 118 5.25 18.13 -14.36
CA GLU A 118 4.53 19.09 -15.19
C GLU A 118 3.07 19.27 -14.77
N ALA A 119 2.39 18.19 -14.37
CA ALA A 119 0.99 18.25 -13.95
C ALA A 119 0.84 18.54 -12.46
N PHE A 120 1.74 18.01 -11.63
CA PHE A 120 1.59 18.05 -10.17
C PHE A 120 2.65 18.93 -9.47
N GLY A 121 3.63 19.45 -10.21
CA GLY A 121 4.70 20.28 -9.65
C GLY A 121 5.65 19.52 -8.74
N ARG A 122 5.65 18.17 -8.80
CA ARG A 122 6.43 17.31 -7.91
C ARG A 122 7.76 16.91 -8.56
N THR A 123 8.86 17.03 -7.80
CA THR A 123 10.19 16.62 -8.31
C THR A 123 10.56 15.22 -7.82
N SER A 124 10.39 14.21 -8.68
CA SER A 124 10.57 12.78 -8.36
C SER A 124 9.57 12.24 -7.33
N TYR A 125 9.75 10.99 -6.87
CA TYR A 125 8.82 10.35 -5.95
C TYR A 125 8.87 10.92 -4.54
N ASP A 126 9.93 11.60 -4.13
CA ASP A 126 10.13 12.16 -2.78
C ASP A 126 9.97 13.68 -2.69
N ASP A 127 9.70 14.33 -3.82
CA ASP A 127 9.69 15.80 -3.97
C ASP A 127 11.03 16.51 -3.70
N ALA A 128 12.12 15.75 -3.64
CA ALA A 128 13.47 16.27 -3.42
C ALA A 128 14.46 15.86 -4.52
N GLY A 129 13.94 15.30 -5.63
CA GLY A 129 14.76 14.91 -6.77
C GLY A 129 15.51 13.61 -6.58
N ALA A 130 15.00 12.68 -5.75
CA ALA A 130 15.61 11.36 -5.64
C ALA A 130 15.77 10.69 -7.02
N ARG A 131 16.90 10.01 -7.21
CA ARG A 131 17.12 9.18 -8.40
C ARG A 131 16.15 7.99 -8.38
N VAL A 132 15.47 7.76 -9.49
CA VAL A 132 14.66 6.54 -9.69
C VAL A 132 15.54 5.42 -10.22
N SER A 133 15.55 4.28 -9.55
CA SER A 133 16.17 3.06 -10.07
C SER A 133 15.06 2.09 -10.46
N ALA A 134 15.21 1.47 -11.63
CA ALA A 134 14.33 0.41 -12.08
C ALA A 134 15.15 -0.78 -12.56
N THR A 135 14.76 -1.98 -12.14
CA THR A 135 15.44 -3.22 -12.52
C THR A 135 14.51 -4.09 -13.35
N VAL A 136 14.92 -4.42 -14.57
CA VAL A 136 14.23 -5.34 -15.48
C VAL A 136 14.89 -6.72 -15.50
N HIS A 137 14.25 -7.70 -16.13
CA HIS A 137 14.71 -9.10 -16.18
C HIS A 137 14.95 -9.69 -14.78
N TYR A 138 14.07 -9.36 -13.84
CA TYR A 138 14.16 -9.87 -12.48
C TYR A 138 13.64 -11.31 -12.41
N GLY A 139 14.51 -12.22 -11.95
CA GLY A 139 14.19 -13.65 -11.85
C GLY A 139 13.94 -14.32 -13.21
N GLN A 140 13.56 -15.59 -13.17
CA GLN A 140 13.15 -16.34 -14.35
C GLN A 140 11.64 -16.53 -14.31
N ASP A 141 10.96 -16.19 -15.40
CA ASP A 141 9.51 -16.28 -15.56
C ASP A 141 8.75 -15.62 -14.39
N TYR A 142 9.30 -14.53 -13.86
CA TYR A 142 8.74 -13.84 -12.71
C TYR A 142 7.48 -13.09 -13.13
N GLN A 143 6.35 -13.42 -12.50
CA GLN A 143 5.02 -12.98 -12.89
C GLN A 143 4.55 -11.79 -12.03
N ASN A 144 5.43 -10.81 -11.79
CA ASN A 144 5.06 -9.62 -11.04
C ASN A 144 5.93 -8.38 -11.38
N ALA A 145 5.45 -7.22 -10.92
CA ALA A 145 6.22 -5.98 -10.78
C ALA A 145 5.94 -5.38 -9.41
N PHE A 146 6.88 -4.61 -8.86
CA PHE A 146 6.70 -3.98 -7.55
C PHE A 146 7.65 -2.79 -7.30
N TRP A 147 7.21 -1.85 -6.48
CA TRP A 147 8.06 -0.95 -5.71
C TRP A 147 8.57 -1.63 -4.42
N ASP A 148 9.88 -1.68 -4.25
CA ASP A 148 10.50 -2.38 -3.12
C ASP A 148 10.78 -1.49 -1.89
N GLY A 149 10.43 -0.20 -1.95
CA GLY A 149 10.82 0.81 -0.97
C GLY A 149 12.09 1.60 -1.37
N THR A 150 12.81 1.16 -2.40
CA THR A 150 14.01 1.84 -2.92
C THR A 150 14.12 1.87 -4.44
N GLN A 151 13.55 0.89 -5.13
CA GLN A 151 13.57 0.81 -6.60
C GLN A 151 12.31 0.11 -7.14
N LEU A 152 12.05 0.32 -8.43
CA LEU A 152 11.05 -0.41 -9.19
C LEU A 152 11.67 -1.72 -9.71
N VAL A 153 10.91 -2.82 -9.70
CA VAL A 153 11.38 -4.13 -10.16
C VAL A 153 10.34 -4.76 -11.07
N PHE A 154 10.77 -5.25 -12.24
CA PHE A 154 9.88 -5.80 -13.27
C PHE A 154 10.34 -7.19 -13.71
N GLY A 155 9.41 -8.14 -13.69
CA GLY A 155 9.57 -9.46 -14.30
C GLY A 155 9.27 -9.46 -15.79
N ASP A 156 9.75 -10.50 -16.46
CA ASP A 156 9.49 -10.74 -17.88
C ASP A 156 8.17 -11.50 -18.13
N GLY A 157 7.49 -11.94 -17.08
CA GLY A 157 6.35 -12.84 -17.18
C GLY A 157 6.75 -14.22 -17.70
N ASP A 158 5.78 -15.11 -17.81
CA ASP A 158 5.99 -16.50 -18.25
C ASP A 158 5.75 -16.70 -19.75
N GLY A 159 5.25 -15.68 -20.45
CA GLY A 159 4.91 -15.75 -21.87
C GLY A 159 3.80 -16.76 -22.18
N ARG A 160 3.02 -17.18 -21.18
CA ARG A 160 1.77 -17.95 -21.36
C ARG A 160 0.60 -17.22 -20.74
N VAL A 161 0.68 -16.79 -19.49
CA VAL A 161 -0.37 -16.00 -18.85
C VAL A 161 -0.05 -14.51 -18.94
N PHE A 162 1.17 -14.14 -18.56
CA PHE A 162 1.63 -12.76 -18.53
C PHE A 162 2.77 -12.53 -19.53
N ASN A 163 2.68 -11.41 -20.24
CA ASN A 163 3.79 -10.79 -20.95
C ASN A 163 4.74 -10.09 -19.96
N ARG A 164 5.80 -9.46 -20.48
CA ARG A 164 6.70 -8.61 -19.69
C ARG A 164 5.95 -7.46 -19.03
N PHE A 165 6.33 -7.13 -17.80
CA PHE A 165 5.61 -6.13 -16.99
C PHE A 165 5.94 -4.68 -17.36
N THR A 166 6.86 -4.46 -18.30
CA THR A 166 7.14 -3.14 -18.87
C THR A 166 6.24 -2.80 -20.07
N ILE A 167 5.47 -3.76 -20.59
CA ILE A 167 4.72 -3.62 -21.84
C ILE A 167 3.64 -2.53 -21.79
N ALA A 168 3.14 -2.24 -20.59
CA ALA A 168 2.05 -1.30 -20.37
C ALA A 168 2.52 -0.17 -19.45
N VAL A 169 2.49 1.06 -19.97
CA VAL A 169 3.07 2.26 -19.33
C VAL A 169 2.41 2.59 -17.98
N ASP A 170 1.14 2.23 -17.83
CA ASP A 170 0.37 2.38 -16.61
C ASP A 170 0.91 1.51 -15.46
N ILE A 171 1.51 0.35 -15.73
CA ILE A 171 2.17 -0.49 -14.71
C ILE A 171 3.36 0.26 -14.10
N LEU A 172 4.19 0.93 -14.91
CA LEU A 172 5.35 1.66 -14.41
C LEU A 172 4.95 2.86 -13.55
N ALA A 173 3.93 3.60 -13.98
CA ALA A 173 3.37 4.70 -13.19
C ALA A 173 2.64 4.21 -11.94
N HIS A 174 2.00 3.04 -11.98
CA HIS A 174 1.40 2.41 -10.80
C HIS A 174 2.48 2.12 -9.75
N GLU A 175 3.59 1.48 -10.13
CA GLU A 175 4.66 1.19 -9.19
C GLU A 175 5.34 2.46 -8.64
N LEU A 176 5.55 3.47 -9.48
CA LEU A 176 6.04 4.77 -9.01
C LEU A 176 5.02 5.48 -8.10
N GLY A 177 3.72 5.27 -8.33
CA GLY A 177 2.62 5.76 -7.51
C GLY A 177 2.68 5.28 -6.06
N HIS A 178 3.12 4.03 -5.83
CA HIS A 178 3.40 3.55 -4.48
C HIS A 178 4.52 4.33 -3.80
N ALA A 179 5.60 4.63 -4.51
CA ALA A 179 6.70 5.43 -3.97
C ALA A 179 6.24 6.86 -3.61
N VAL A 180 5.41 7.48 -4.43
CA VAL A 180 4.80 8.80 -4.15
C VAL A 180 3.89 8.72 -2.92
N THR A 181 3.04 7.70 -2.82
CA THR A 181 2.15 7.49 -1.67
C THR A 181 2.95 7.27 -0.37
N GLU A 182 4.07 6.54 -0.44
CA GLU A 182 4.98 6.34 0.69
C GLU A 182 5.58 7.65 1.20
N HIS A 183 5.92 8.58 0.31
CA HIS A 183 6.52 9.89 0.62
C HIS A 183 5.49 11.03 0.76
N THR A 184 4.21 10.70 0.88
CA THR A 184 3.11 11.67 1.10
C THR A 184 2.23 11.21 2.26
N ALA A 185 1.02 10.70 1.98
CA ALA A 185 0.05 10.26 2.98
C ALA A 185 0.52 9.06 3.81
N GLY A 186 1.43 8.25 3.25
CA GLY A 186 1.91 7.05 3.93
C GLY A 186 0.81 6.01 4.15
N LEU A 187 -0.18 5.92 3.26
CA LEU A 187 -1.34 5.05 3.39
C LEU A 187 -0.95 3.60 3.74
N VAL A 188 -1.42 3.12 4.89
CA VAL A 188 -1.11 1.79 5.38
C VAL A 188 -1.69 0.77 4.40
N TYR A 189 -0.86 -0.20 4.01
CA TYR A 189 -1.22 -1.20 3.02
C TYR A 189 -2.11 -2.32 3.62
N ARG A 190 -3.29 -1.92 4.09
CA ARG A 190 -4.30 -2.80 4.71
C ARG A 190 -5.69 -2.18 4.62
N ASP A 191 -6.72 -3.00 4.44
CA ASP A 191 -8.13 -2.61 4.41
C ASP A 191 -8.39 -1.40 3.47
N GLN A 192 -9.28 -0.47 3.82
CA GLN A 192 -9.57 0.72 3.00
C GLN A 192 -8.36 1.63 2.73
N PRO A 193 -7.48 1.95 3.71
CA PRO A 193 -6.26 2.70 3.42
C PRO A 193 -5.36 2.01 2.37
N GLY A 194 -5.30 0.67 2.40
CA GLY A 194 -4.56 -0.10 1.41
C GLY A 194 -5.22 -0.10 0.04
N ALA A 195 -6.54 -0.20 -0.01
CA ALA A 195 -7.31 -0.06 -1.25
C ALA A 195 -7.21 1.35 -1.87
N LEU A 196 -7.08 2.40 -1.04
CA LEU A 196 -6.75 3.75 -1.52
C LEU A 196 -5.31 3.84 -2.04
N ASN A 197 -4.37 3.15 -1.42
CA ASN A 197 -2.98 3.09 -1.89
C ASN A 197 -2.92 2.48 -3.30
N GLU A 198 -3.55 1.31 -3.50
CA GLU A 198 -3.71 0.69 -4.82
C GLU A 198 -4.44 1.60 -5.81
N SER A 199 -5.53 2.22 -5.38
CA SER A 199 -6.32 3.11 -6.24
C SER A 199 -5.54 4.34 -6.70
N MET A 200 -4.76 4.98 -5.81
CA MET A 200 -3.91 6.10 -6.20
C MET A 200 -2.86 5.69 -7.23
N SER A 201 -2.28 4.50 -7.10
CA SER A 201 -1.35 3.95 -8.09
C SER A 201 -2.04 3.73 -9.44
N ASP A 202 -3.26 3.15 -9.48
CA ASP A 202 -4.07 3.01 -10.70
C ASP A 202 -4.45 4.37 -11.30
N VAL A 203 -4.80 5.36 -10.47
CA VAL A 203 -5.11 6.75 -10.88
C VAL A 203 -3.92 7.37 -11.61
N PHE A 204 -2.72 7.28 -11.04
CA PHE A 204 -1.51 7.80 -11.69
C PHE A 204 -1.17 7.03 -12.96
N GLY A 205 -1.33 5.70 -12.96
CA GLY A 205 -1.15 4.85 -14.14
C GLY A 205 -2.07 5.26 -15.30
N SER A 206 -3.36 5.40 -15.03
CA SER A 206 -4.35 5.80 -16.04
C SER A 206 -4.12 7.23 -16.53
N CYS A 207 -3.83 8.17 -15.62
CA CYS A 207 -3.46 9.54 -15.96
C CYS A 207 -2.26 9.58 -16.93
N LEU A 208 -1.22 8.79 -16.67
CA LEU A 208 -0.04 8.75 -17.54
C LEU A 208 -0.39 8.17 -18.91
N LYS A 209 -1.10 7.04 -18.95
CA LYS A 209 -1.51 6.39 -20.20
C LYS A 209 -2.30 7.36 -21.09
N GLN A 210 -3.27 8.06 -20.50
CA GLN A 210 -4.06 9.08 -21.20
C GLN A 210 -3.20 10.22 -21.72
N ARG A 211 -2.28 10.75 -20.91
CA ARG A 211 -1.35 11.82 -21.29
C ARG A 211 -0.45 11.41 -22.46
N VAL A 212 0.13 10.21 -22.41
CA VAL A 212 1.01 9.68 -23.47
C VAL A 212 0.25 9.46 -24.78
N LEU A 213 -1.01 9.04 -24.70
CA LEU A 213 -1.86 8.83 -25.87
C LEU A 213 -2.59 10.09 -26.36
N GLY A 214 -2.48 11.21 -25.63
CA GLY A 214 -3.17 12.46 -25.95
C GLY A 214 -4.69 12.33 -25.86
N GLN A 215 -5.19 11.55 -24.91
CA GLN A 215 -6.61 11.27 -24.71
C GLN A 215 -7.20 12.13 -23.60
N ASP A 216 -8.43 12.60 -23.81
CA ASP A 216 -9.24 13.16 -22.74
C ASP A 216 -9.90 12.03 -21.92
N ALA A 217 -10.34 12.35 -20.70
CA ALA A 217 -10.96 11.43 -19.76
C ALA A 217 -12.16 10.66 -20.35
N THR A 218 -12.90 11.27 -21.28
CA THR A 218 -14.07 10.65 -21.92
C THR A 218 -13.72 9.67 -23.05
N GLU A 219 -12.48 9.66 -23.51
CA GLU A 219 -12.00 8.82 -24.63
C GLU A 219 -11.11 7.66 -24.17
N ALA A 220 -10.60 7.75 -22.95
CA ALA A 220 -9.70 6.77 -22.35
C ALA A 220 -10.35 5.39 -22.16
N ASP A 221 -9.54 4.33 -22.22
CA ASP A 221 -10.00 2.96 -22.02
C ASP A 221 -10.33 2.62 -20.55
N TRP A 222 -9.71 3.33 -19.60
CA TRP A 222 -9.85 3.09 -18.16
C TRP A 222 -9.45 1.68 -17.70
N LEU A 223 -8.58 1.03 -18.47
CA LEU A 223 -8.04 -0.30 -18.19
C LEU A 223 -6.64 -0.19 -17.58
N ILE A 224 -6.35 -1.04 -16.60
CA ILE A 224 -5.04 -1.11 -15.94
C ILE A 224 -4.33 -2.41 -16.33
N GLY A 225 -3.16 -2.28 -16.96
CA GLY A 225 -2.37 -3.41 -17.46
C GLY A 225 -2.94 -4.00 -18.76
N GLU A 226 -3.53 -3.17 -19.63
CA GLU A 226 -3.94 -3.61 -20.96
C GLU A 226 -2.73 -4.12 -21.76
N GLY A 227 -2.85 -5.32 -22.35
CA GLY A 227 -1.75 -5.98 -23.07
C GLY A 227 -0.80 -6.79 -22.18
N LEU A 228 -0.95 -6.75 -20.85
CA LEU A 228 -0.18 -7.61 -19.94
C LEU A 228 -0.55 -9.08 -20.12
N PHE A 229 -1.83 -9.39 -20.28
CA PHE A 229 -2.27 -10.75 -20.58
C PHE A 229 -1.88 -11.17 -22.01
N THR A 230 -1.49 -12.43 -22.19
CA THR A 230 -1.28 -12.99 -23.53
C THR A 230 -2.60 -13.23 -24.26
N ASP A 231 -2.52 -13.60 -25.54
CA ASP A 231 -3.68 -13.96 -26.37
C ASP A 231 -4.40 -15.24 -25.92
N THR A 232 -3.81 -15.99 -24.99
CA THR A 232 -4.43 -17.22 -24.44
C THR A 232 -5.39 -16.96 -23.29
N VAL A 233 -5.33 -15.77 -22.68
CA VAL A 233 -6.16 -15.38 -21.54
C VAL A 233 -7.39 -14.61 -22.02
N ARG A 234 -8.58 -14.98 -21.54
CA ARG A 234 -9.81 -14.23 -21.78
C ARG A 234 -9.93 -13.04 -20.82
N GLY A 235 -9.12 -12.00 -21.07
CA GLY A 235 -9.15 -10.75 -20.31
C GLY A 235 -8.67 -9.58 -21.17
N LYS A 236 -9.18 -8.38 -20.88
CA LYS A 236 -8.73 -7.14 -21.54
C LYS A 236 -7.53 -6.54 -20.82
N ALA A 237 -7.54 -6.59 -19.50
CA ALA A 237 -6.57 -5.98 -18.61
C ALA A 237 -6.70 -6.60 -17.21
N LEU A 238 -5.83 -6.21 -16.28
CA LEU A 238 -5.89 -6.71 -14.90
C LEU A 238 -7.08 -6.12 -14.13
N ARG A 239 -7.37 -4.84 -14.33
CA ARG A 239 -8.48 -4.12 -13.70
C ARG A 239 -9.16 -3.16 -14.68
N SER A 240 -10.40 -2.80 -14.36
CA SER A 240 -11.19 -1.81 -15.07
C SER A 240 -11.62 -0.74 -14.07
N MET A 241 -11.17 0.50 -14.25
CA MET A 241 -11.57 1.60 -13.37
C MET A 241 -13.00 2.06 -13.64
N SER A 242 -13.47 2.00 -14.89
CA SER A 242 -14.84 2.42 -15.25
C SER A 242 -15.90 1.39 -14.85
N GLU A 243 -15.57 0.11 -15.01
CA GLU A 243 -16.45 -1.03 -14.74
C GLU A 243 -15.68 -2.12 -13.96
N PRO A 244 -15.37 -1.92 -12.67
CA PRO A 244 -14.72 -2.94 -11.84
C PRO A 244 -15.51 -4.25 -11.84
N GLY A 245 -14.81 -5.39 -11.90
CA GLY A 245 -15.42 -6.72 -11.98
C GLY A 245 -15.63 -7.23 -13.42
N THR A 246 -15.16 -6.50 -14.44
CA THR A 246 -15.36 -6.85 -15.85
C THR A 246 -14.07 -6.99 -16.66
N ALA A 247 -12.90 -6.78 -16.04
CA ALA A 247 -11.62 -6.72 -16.76
C ALA A 247 -11.25 -8.06 -17.40
N TYR A 248 -11.60 -9.17 -16.74
CA TYR A 248 -11.39 -10.53 -17.22
C TYR A 248 -12.44 -11.52 -16.71
N ASP A 249 -12.67 -12.58 -17.49
CA ASP A 249 -13.50 -13.73 -17.14
C ASP A 249 -12.95 -14.96 -17.85
N ASP A 250 -11.99 -15.62 -17.22
CA ASP A 250 -11.17 -16.67 -17.82
C ASP A 250 -11.29 -18.00 -17.05
N PRO A 251 -11.34 -19.16 -17.73
CA PRO A 251 -11.43 -20.45 -17.02
C PRO A 251 -10.25 -20.75 -16.09
N VAL A 252 -9.06 -20.20 -16.35
CA VAL A 252 -7.85 -20.37 -15.54
C VAL A 252 -7.75 -19.30 -14.47
N LEU A 253 -7.98 -18.03 -14.81
CA LEU A 253 -7.86 -16.90 -13.86
C LEU A 253 -9.14 -16.65 -13.05
N GLY A 254 -10.24 -17.32 -13.36
CA GLY A 254 -11.55 -16.95 -12.83
C GLY A 254 -12.03 -15.61 -13.38
N SER A 255 -12.95 -14.97 -12.66
CA SER A 255 -13.50 -13.65 -13.02
C SER A 255 -12.89 -12.56 -12.14
N ASP A 256 -12.83 -11.34 -12.67
CA ASP A 256 -12.42 -10.13 -11.94
C ASP A 256 -13.29 -9.94 -10.68
N PRO A 257 -12.71 -9.97 -9.46
CA PRO A 257 -13.48 -9.95 -8.21
C PRO A 257 -13.80 -8.53 -7.71
N GLN A 258 -13.37 -7.47 -8.40
CA GLN A 258 -13.46 -6.12 -7.85
C GLN A 258 -14.91 -5.60 -7.76
N PRO A 259 -15.38 -5.15 -6.57
CA PRO A 259 -16.59 -4.35 -6.47
C PRO A 259 -16.38 -2.94 -7.01
N GLY A 260 -17.43 -2.38 -7.63
CA GLY A 260 -17.50 -0.96 -8.03
C GLY A 260 -18.40 -0.10 -7.15
N HIS A 261 -18.92 -0.64 -6.04
CA HIS A 261 -19.82 0.06 -5.12
C HIS A 261 -19.66 -0.46 -3.69
N MET A 262 -19.86 0.40 -2.69
CA MET A 262 -19.73 0.05 -1.27
C MET A 262 -20.69 -1.04 -0.78
N ASP A 263 -21.84 -1.20 -1.43
CA ASP A 263 -22.80 -2.28 -1.13
C ASP A 263 -22.19 -3.68 -1.33
N ASP A 264 -21.20 -3.79 -2.22
CA ASP A 264 -20.50 -5.02 -2.57
C ASP A 264 -19.09 -5.07 -1.95
N TYR A 265 -18.78 -4.19 -0.99
CA TYR A 265 -17.49 -4.17 -0.31
C TYR A 265 -17.16 -5.55 0.28
N VAL A 266 -15.96 -6.04 -0.01
CA VAL A 266 -15.52 -7.36 0.43
C VAL A 266 -14.76 -7.24 1.75
N ASP A 267 -15.41 -7.64 2.85
CA ASP A 267 -14.76 -7.83 4.15
C ASP A 267 -14.02 -9.17 4.18
N THR A 268 -12.68 -9.11 4.09
CA THR A 268 -11.80 -10.27 4.05
C THR A 268 -10.52 -10.02 4.84
N ARG A 269 -9.79 -11.08 5.16
CA ARG A 269 -8.42 -11.01 5.70
C ARG A 269 -7.36 -11.31 4.65
N ASP A 270 -7.77 -11.91 3.54
CA ASP A 270 -6.90 -12.17 2.41
C ASP A 270 -6.53 -10.85 1.73
N ASP A 271 -5.46 -10.88 0.93
CA ASP A 271 -5.04 -9.70 0.17
C ASP A 271 -4.94 -8.44 1.02
N ASN A 272 -4.35 -8.57 2.22
CA ASN A 272 -4.21 -7.49 3.19
C ASN A 272 -5.53 -6.79 3.58
N GLY A 273 -6.67 -7.47 3.54
CA GLY A 273 -7.97 -6.81 3.73
C GLY A 273 -8.66 -6.43 2.42
N GLY A 274 -8.33 -7.14 1.33
CA GLY A 274 -8.88 -6.90 0.01
C GLY A 274 -8.39 -5.58 -0.61
N VAL A 275 -7.11 -5.26 -0.51
CA VAL A 275 -6.57 -3.99 -1.02
C VAL A 275 -6.67 -3.89 -2.55
N HIS A 276 -6.35 -4.97 -3.28
CA HIS A 276 -6.52 -5.01 -4.74
C HIS A 276 -7.97 -5.26 -5.12
N ILE A 277 -8.75 -5.92 -4.27
CA ILE A 277 -10.16 -6.22 -4.51
C ILE A 277 -10.98 -4.91 -4.40
N ASN A 278 -10.95 -4.27 -3.25
CA ASN A 278 -11.79 -3.11 -2.92
C ASN A 278 -11.30 -1.81 -3.56
N SER A 279 -10.13 -1.76 -4.23
CA SER A 279 -9.66 -0.58 -4.96
C SER A 279 -10.54 -0.23 -6.17
N GLY A 280 -11.36 -1.16 -6.65
CA GLY A 280 -12.37 -0.89 -7.68
C GLY A 280 -13.35 0.23 -7.32
N ILE A 281 -13.71 0.35 -6.04
CA ILE A 281 -14.65 1.37 -5.53
C ILE A 281 -14.09 2.79 -5.72
N PRO A 282 -12.92 3.16 -5.14
CA PRO A 282 -12.31 4.46 -5.38
C PRO A 282 -11.82 4.66 -6.84
N ASN A 283 -11.44 3.60 -7.56
CA ASN A 283 -11.13 3.69 -8.99
C ASN A 283 -12.33 4.17 -9.81
N ARG A 284 -13.53 3.62 -9.53
CA ARG A 284 -14.76 4.03 -10.21
C ARG A 284 -15.19 5.44 -9.81
N ALA A 285 -14.99 5.85 -8.55
CA ALA A 285 -15.19 7.24 -8.15
C ALA A 285 -14.29 8.19 -8.94
N PHE A 286 -13.00 7.85 -9.11
CA PHE A 286 -12.09 8.65 -9.93
C PHE A 286 -12.54 8.72 -11.40
N HIS A 287 -12.91 7.59 -12.00
CA HIS A 287 -13.40 7.56 -13.39
C HIS A 287 -14.64 8.46 -13.57
N LEU A 288 -15.61 8.37 -12.65
CA LEU A 288 -16.82 9.20 -12.68
C LEU A 288 -16.49 10.69 -12.55
N ALA A 289 -15.59 11.06 -11.63
CA ALA A 289 -15.15 12.43 -11.46
C ALA A 289 -14.40 12.96 -12.69
N ALA A 290 -13.44 12.20 -13.22
CA ALA A 290 -12.67 12.57 -14.40
C ALA A 290 -13.57 12.76 -15.63
N THR A 291 -14.51 11.83 -15.84
CA THR A 291 -15.49 11.91 -16.95
C THR A 291 -16.44 13.09 -16.77
N GLY A 292 -16.90 13.35 -15.54
CA GLY A 292 -17.81 14.46 -15.23
C GLY A 292 -17.15 15.84 -15.34
N ILE A 293 -15.87 15.94 -14.97
CA ILE A 293 -15.06 17.16 -15.14
C ILE A 293 -14.70 17.36 -16.62
N GLY A 294 -14.37 16.27 -17.33
CA GLY A 294 -13.98 16.29 -18.74
C GLY A 294 -12.55 16.81 -18.97
N GLY A 295 -12.12 16.78 -20.24
CA GLY A 295 -10.77 17.18 -20.64
C GLY A 295 -9.68 16.24 -20.12
N SER A 296 -8.47 16.77 -19.92
CA SER A 296 -7.32 16.03 -19.41
C SER A 296 -7.56 15.53 -17.98
N SER A 297 -7.43 14.23 -17.75
CA SER A 297 -7.50 13.66 -16.39
C SER A 297 -6.40 14.21 -15.49
N THR A 298 -5.17 14.38 -16.00
CA THR A 298 -4.05 14.93 -15.20
C THR A 298 -4.28 16.37 -14.72
N GLU A 299 -4.89 17.22 -15.55
CA GLU A 299 -5.15 18.63 -15.21
C GLU A 299 -6.48 18.80 -14.45
N GLY A 300 -7.44 17.89 -14.65
CA GLY A 300 -8.73 17.83 -13.96
C GLY A 300 -8.70 16.98 -12.69
N ALA A 301 -9.42 15.85 -12.70
CA ALA A 301 -9.60 15.00 -11.51
C ALA A 301 -8.28 14.50 -10.91
N GLY A 302 -7.27 14.19 -11.72
CA GLY A 302 -5.95 13.73 -11.28
C GLY A 302 -5.27 14.75 -10.37
N LYS A 303 -5.38 16.05 -10.68
CA LYS A 303 -4.86 17.12 -9.81
C LYS A 303 -5.60 17.17 -8.47
N ILE A 304 -6.92 17.02 -8.49
CA ILE A 304 -7.75 16.98 -7.28
C ILE A 304 -7.37 15.79 -6.39
N TRP A 305 -7.24 14.60 -6.96
CA TRP A 305 -6.83 13.39 -6.23
C TRP A 305 -5.42 13.52 -5.65
N TYR A 306 -4.48 14.07 -6.44
CA TYR A 306 -3.13 14.36 -5.97
C TYR A 306 -3.12 15.34 -4.80
N ASP A 307 -3.84 16.46 -4.90
CA ASP A 307 -3.93 17.45 -3.83
C ASP A 307 -4.58 16.87 -2.57
N ALA A 308 -5.60 16.02 -2.72
CA ALA A 308 -6.22 15.32 -1.60
C ALA A 308 -5.23 14.37 -0.91
N LEU A 309 -4.44 13.62 -1.67
CA LEU A 309 -3.40 12.74 -1.13
C LEU A 309 -2.41 13.49 -0.23
N LEU A 310 -2.09 14.75 -0.54
CA LEU A 310 -1.20 15.57 0.30
C LEU A 310 -1.80 16.03 1.62
N THR A 311 -3.12 15.87 1.82
CA THR A 311 -3.84 16.36 3.00
C THR A 311 -4.26 15.28 3.98
N VAL A 312 -4.13 14.00 3.58
CA VAL A 312 -4.63 12.85 4.34
C VAL A 312 -3.50 12.09 5.03
N GLY A 313 -3.86 11.24 6.00
CA GLY A 313 -2.92 10.47 6.81
C GLY A 313 -2.93 8.96 6.54
N PRO A 314 -2.03 8.20 7.19
CA PRO A 314 -1.81 6.78 6.91
C PRO A 314 -3.02 5.86 7.06
N THR A 315 -3.99 6.22 7.91
CA THR A 315 -5.17 5.40 8.25
C THR A 315 -6.45 5.93 7.64
N THR A 316 -6.34 6.81 6.63
CA THR A 316 -7.50 7.42 5.97
C THR A 316 -8.31 6.35 5.26
N ASP A 317 -9.61 6.36 5.49
CA ASP A 317 -10.57 5.45 4.87
C ASP A 317 -11.24 6.11 3.65
N PHE A 318 -12.16 5.41 2.99
CA PHE A 318 -12.79 5.92 1.76
C PHE A 318 -13.58 7.21 2.00
N ALA A 319 -14.30 7.31 3.12
CA ALA A 319 -15.08 8.51 3.44
C ALA A 319 -14.17 9.72 3.72
N GLY A 320 -13.08 9.52 4.47
CA GLY A 320 -12.08 10.55 4.74
C GLY A 320 -11.39 11.03 3.47
N PHE A 321 -11.02 10.11 2.56
CA PHE A 321 -10.42 10.48 1.28
C PHE A 321 -11.42 11.20 0.37
N ALA A 322 -12.68 10.74 0.33
CA ALA A 322 -13.74 11.42 -0.39
C ALA A 322 -13.93 12.86 0.09
N ALA A 323 -13.99 13.08 1.41
CA ALA A 323 -14.08 14.42 1.99
C ALA A 323 -12.87 15.30 1.61
N ALA A 324 -11.66 14.75 1.63
CA ALA A 324 -10.45 15.45 1.22
C ALA A 324 -10.50 15.88 -0.26
N THR A 325 -10.94 14.99 -1.17
CA THR A 325 -11.08 15.33 -2.59
C THR A 325 -12.11 16.43 -2.82
N VAL A 326 -13.28 16.39 -2.15
CA VAL A 326 -14.29 17.44 -2.25
C VAL A 326 -13.75 18.77 -1.73
N ALA A 327 -12.98 18.76 -0.63
CA ALA A 327 -12.43 19.96 -0.02
C ALA A 327 -11.42 20.71 -0.93
N VAL A 328 -10.65 19.98 -1.74
CA VAL A 328 -9.65 20.56 -2.66
C VAL A 328 -10.17 20.76 -4.09
N ALA A 329 -11.36 20.25 -4.42
CA ALA A 329 -11.90 20.24 -5.78
C ALA A 329 -12.29 21.62 -6.36
N GLY A 330 -12.39 22.66 -5.52
CA GLY A 330 -12.75 24.01 -5.97
C GLY A 330 -14.12 24.03 -6.68
N GLU A 331 -14.16 24.52 -7.91
CA GLU A 331 -15.41 24.57 -8.71
C GLU A 331 -15.97 23.19 -9.10
N HIS A 332 -15.16 22.13 -8.99
CA HIS A 332 -15.56 20.76 -9.30
C HIS A 332 -16.11 19.98 -8.10
N ALA A 333 -16.26 20.61 -6.92
CA ALA A 333 -16.66 19.94 -5.68
C ALA A 333 -17.97 19.15 -5.82
N ASP A 334 -18.97 19.69 -6.54
CA ASP A 334 -20.25 19.00 -6.74
C ASP A 334 -20.09 17.74 -7.60
N VAL A 335 -19.32 17.80 -8.68
CA VAL A 335 -19.03 16.64 -9.55
C VAL A 335 -18.27 15.56 -8.78
N VAL A 336 -17.28 15.94 -7.97
CA VAL A 336 -16.50 15.00 -7.15
C VAL A 336 -17.39 14.35 -6.09
N ARG A 337 -18.27 15.11 -5.44
CA ARG A 337 -19.24 14.57 -4.48
C ARG A 337 -20.20 13.58 -5.14
N GLU A 338 -20.74 13.92 -6.30
CA GLU A 338 -21.62 13.03 -7.07
C GLU A 338 -20.89 11.74 -7.48
N ALA A 339 -19.62 11.82 -7.84
CA ALA A 339 -18.80 10.65 -8.19
C ALA A 339 -18.63 9.68 -7.01
N TRP A 340 -18.30 10.18 -5.82
CA TRP A 340 -18.22 9.36 -4.61
C TRP A 340 -19.58 8.78 -4.20
N ALA A 341 -20.64 9.58 -4.28
CA ALA A 341 -21.99 9.10 -4.04
C ALA A 341 -22.40 8.00 -5.02
N GLY A 342 -21.96 8.07 -6.28
CA GLY A 342 -22.20 7.06 -7.32
C GLY A 342 -21.56 5.69 -7.05
N VAL A 343 -20.62 5.62 -6.11
CA VAL A 343 -20.02 4.37 -5.61
C VAL A 343 -20.41 4.05 -4.16
N GLY A 344 -21.38 4.77 -3.60
CA GLY A 344 -21.91 4.52 -2.26
C GLY A 344 -21.07 5.10 -1.12
N VAL A 345 -20.15 6.02 -1.40
CA VAL A 345 -19.38 6.76 -0.39
C VAL A 345 -19.98 8.15 -0.25
N VAL A 346 -20.79 8.35 0.79
CA VAL A 346 -21.46 9.63 1.04
C VAL A 346 -20.58 10.51 1.93
N THR A 347 -20.34 11.74 1.49
CA THR A 347 -19.71 12.78 2.33
C THR A 347 -20.83 13.61 2.94
N ASP A 348 -20.90 13.67 4.28
CA ASP A 348 -21.94 14.48 4.95
C ASP A 348 -21.67 15.97 4.70
N ASP A 349 -22.58 16.62 3.97
CA ASP A 349 -22.55 18.06 3.71
C ASP A 349 -22.98 18.84 4.96
N GLY A 350 -22.05 19.04 5.88
CA GLY A 350 -22.27 19.93 7.03
C GLY A 350 -21.11 19.96 7.99
N ALA A 351 -20.58 21.15 8.27
CA ALA A 351 -19.88 21.35 9.53
C ALA A 351 -20.85 21.02 10.68
N GLY A 352 -20.67 19.88 11.34
CA GLY A 352 -21.41 19.50 12.54
C GLY A 352 -21.43 17.99 12.78
N GLU A 353 -20.60 17.55 13.73
CA GLU A 353 -20.63 16.34 14.59
C GLU A 353 -21.17 14.98 14.07
N PRO A 354 -20.59 13.85 14.55
CA PRO A 354 -20.95 12.50 14.11
C PRO A 354 -22.40 12.13 14.48
N ALA A 355 -23.10 11.48 13.55
CA ALA A 355 -24.44 10.96 13.75
C ALA A 355 -24.47 9.77 14.73
N ASP A 356 -25.30 9.92 15.75
CA ASP A 356 -25.56 9.02 16.86
C ASP A 356 -26.39 7.78 16.46
N ARG A 357 -26.04 6.62 17.01
CA ARG A 357 -26.87 5.41 17.14
C ARG A 357 -26.82 4.97 18.61
N PRO A 358 -27.92 4.41 19.13
CA PRO A 358 -28.55 4.84 20.36
C PRO A 358 -27.74 4.57 21.63
N ASP A 359 -27.71 5.60 22.47
CA ASP A 359 -27.37 5.64 23.89
C ASP A 359 -27.66 4.35 24.67
N GLU A 360 -26.59 3.66 25.04
CA GLU A 360 -26.37 3.24 26.43
C GLU A 360 -24.91 3.53 26.79
N HIS A 361 -24.57 4.80 27.05
CA HIS A 361 -23.76 5.22 28.19
C HIS A 361 -23.67 6.74 28.24
N THR A 362 -24.41 7.32 29.17
CA THR A 362 -24.31 8.71 29.64
C THR A 362 -22.84 9.18 29.69
N PRO A 363 -22.48 10.34 29.12
CA PRO A 363 -21.11 10.84 29.20
C PRO A 363 -20.77 11.12 30.66
N ALA A 364 -19.73 10.47 31.18
CA ALA A 364 -19.03 11.01 32.33
C ALA A 364 -18.40 12.35 31.90
N GLU A 365 -18.69 13.41 32.65
CA GLU A 365 -18.02 14.71 32.53
C GLU A 365 -16.50 14.51 32.41
N GLN A 366 -15.87 15.24 31.48
CA GLN A 366 -14.41 15.37 31.48
C GLN A 366 -13.94 15.81 32.86
N PRO A 367 -13.10 15.04 33.57
CA PRO A 367 -12.36 15.62 34.67
C PRO A 367 -11.33 16.57 34.05
N SER A 368 -11.57 17.86 34.17
CA SER A 368 -10.54 18.87 34.02
C SER A 368 -9.40 18.53 34.99
N GLY A 369 -8.35 17.88 34.48
CA GLY A 369 -7.19 17.47 35.27
C GLY A 369 -6.60 16.15 34.82
N THR A 370 -6.13 16.02 33.58
CA THR A 370 -5.24 14.91 33.24
C THR A 370 -3.84 15.23 33.77
N ARG A 371 -3.52 14.63 34.90
CA ARG A 371 -2.15 14.50 35.41
C ARG A 371 -1.35 13.68 34.39
N GLU A 372 -0.12 14.09 34.09
CA GLU A 372 0.78 13.27 33.26
C GLU A 372 0.89 11.85 33.83
N PRO A 373 0.95 10.80 32.99
CA PRO A 373 1.19 9.43 33.41
C PRO A 373 2.45 9.34 34.26
N ALA A 374 2.30 8.85 35.48
CA ALA A 374 3.36 8.72 36.48
C ALA A 374 3.39 7.28 37.01
N GLY A 375 4.44 6.95 37.78
CA GLY A 375 4.62 5.62 38.36
C GLY A 375 5.24 4.60 37.42
N VAL A 376 5.20 3.33 37.82
CA VAL A 376 5.90 2.23 37.15
C VAL A 376 4.95 1.51 36.20
N VAL A 377 5.37 1.35 34.94
CA VAL A 377 4.72 0.50 33.95
C VAL A 377 5.52 -0.80 33.87
N GLU A 378 4.92 -1.91 34.25
CA GLU A 378 5.52 -3.24 34.12
C GLU A 378 4.85 -4.01 33.00
N VAL A 379 5.66 -4.70 32.18
CA VAL A 379 5.18 -5.65 31.18
C VAL A 379 5.81 -6.99 31.45
N ARG A 380 4.99 -8.03 31.41
CA ARG A 380 5.40 -9.43 31.42
C ARG A 380 4.91 -10.13 30.16
N ARG A 381 5.81 -10.76 29.41
CA ARG A 381 5.45 -11.67 28.31
C ARG A 381 5.72 -13.12 28.73
N SER A 382 4.72 -13.98 28.62
CA SER A 382 4.82 -15.43 28.82
C SER A 382 4.27 -16.19 27.61
N GLY A 383 4.67 -17.43 27.37
CA GLY A 383 4.22 -18.24 26.23
C GLY A 383 5.31 -18.45 25.17
N GLY A 384 4.92 -18.64 23.92
CA GLY A 384 5.84 -19.03 22.85
C GLY A 384 6.29 -20.50 22.95
N PHE A 385 6.90 -21.03 21.88
CA PHE A 385 7.35 -22.44 21.81
C PHE A 385 8.26 -22.88 22.97
N ALA A 386 8.99 -21.94 23.58
CA ALA A 386 9.89 -22.20 24.70
C ALA A 386 9.25 -21.99 26.09
N GLY A 387 8.04 -21.44 26.18
CA GLY A 387 7.33 -21.17 27.45
C GLY A 387 8.04 -20.17 28.37
N ILE A 388 8.96 -19.35 27.83
CA ILE A 388 9.79 -18.45 28.62
C ILE A 388 8.96 -17.24 29.06
N THR A 389 9.07 -16.88 30.34
CA THR A 389 8.48 -15.65 30.88
C THR A 389 9.57 -14.58 31.03
N VAL A 390 9.33 -13.40 30.46
CA VAL A 390 10.20 -12.22 30.59
C VAL A 390 9.38 -11.11 31.20
N THR A 391 9.92 -10.45 32.22
CA THR A 391 9.31 -9.28 32.88
C THR A 391 10.32 -8.15 32.90
N SER A 392 9.85 -6.93 32.63
CA SER A 392 10.63 -5.71 32.72
C SER A 392 9.70 -4.53 33.03
N SER A 393 10.24 -3.43 33.51
CA SER A 393 9.47 -2.24 33.86
C SER A 393 10.21 -0.94 33.50
N VAL A 394 9.43 0.14 33.40
CA VAL A 394 9.91 1.51 33.24
C VAL A 394 9.25 2.38 34.30
N ASP A 395 10.05 3.12 35.05
CA ASP A 395 9.59 4.14 35.99
C ASP A 395 9.39 5.46 35.23
N LEU A 396 8.13 5.89 35.08
CA LEU A 396 7.76 7.11 34.37
C LEU A 396 8.18 8.38 35.11
N ASP A 397 8.52 8.28 36.40
CA ASP A 397 9.04 9.39 37.19
C ASP A 397 10.59 9.44 37.18
N GLY A 398 11.24 8.50 36.48
CA GLY A 398 12.69 8.39 36.38
C GLY A 398 13.29 8.97 35.08
N ASP A 399 14.62 8.87 34.97
CA ASP A 399 15.40 9.38 33.84
C ASP A 399 15.60 8.33 32.71
N ASP A 400 14.76 7.30 32.63
CA ASP A 400 14.89 6.28 31.58
C ASP A 400 14.59 6.92 30.20
N PRO A 401 15.48 6.77 29.20
CA PRO A 401 15.30 7.40 27.89
C PRO A 401 14.03 6.96 27.16
N ARG A 402 13.40 5.86 27.59
CA ARG A 402 12.15 5.34 27.04
C ARG A 402 10.91 6.05 27.58
N VAL A 403 11.01 6.82 28.67
CA VAL A 403 9.85 7.41 29.38
C VAL A 403 8.95 8.21 28.46
N GLY A 404 9.49 9.04 27.57
CA GLY A 404 8.68 9.85 26.66
C GLY A 404 7.77 9.02 25.73
N GLU A 405 8.32 7.94 25.17
CA GLU A 405 7.58 7.04 24.30
C GLU A 405 6.62 6.14 25.10
N VAL A 406 7.04 5.64 26.26
CA VAL A 406 6.18 4.84 27.15
C VAL A 406 4.97 5.66 27.61
N ARG A 407 5.14 6.94 28.00
CA ARG A 407 4.01 7.82 28.37
C ARG A 407 3.01 7.98 27.23
N THR A 408 3.51 8.14 26.01
CA THR A 408 2.67 8.28 24.82
C THR A 408 1.90 6.99 24.51
N LEU A 409 2.57 5.84 24.65
CA LEU A 409 1.97 4.53 24.39
C LEU A 409 0.93 4.18 25.45
N VAL A 410 1.23 4.40 26.73
CA VAL A 410 0.31 4.13 27.84
C VAL A 410 -0.96 4.98 27.77
N HIS A 411 -0.89 6.21 27.24
CA HIS A 411 -2.09 6.99 26.97
C HIS A 411 -2.97 6.44 25.86
N ARG A 412 -2.38 5.80 24.85
CA ARG A 412 -3.10 5.23 23.69
C ARG A 412 -3.59 3.81 23.96
N VAL A 413 -2.87 3.08 24.83
CA VAL A 413 -3.26 1.78 25.36
C VAL A 413 -4.15 2.03 26.58
N ASP A 414 -5.43 2.28 26.34
CA ASP A 414 -6.42 2.46 27.41
C ASP A 414 -6.54 1.17 28.24
N ILE A 415 -5.85 1.12 29.38
CA ILE A 415 -5.78 -0.08 30.22
C ILE A 415 -7.13 -0.43 30.83
N THR A 416 -8.01 0.55 31.05
CA THR A 416 -9.36 0.32 31.56
C THR A 416 -10.26 -0.32 30.51
N LEU A 417 -10.10 0.07 29.24
CA LEU A 417 -10.75 -0.61 28.12
C LEU A 417 -10.26 -2.05 27.98
N LEU A 418 -8.94 -2.27 28.07
CA LEU A 418 -8.37 -3.62 28.00
C LEU A 418 -8.88 -4.53 29.12
N GLU A 419 -9.03 -4.02 30.35
CA GLU A 419 -9.62 -4.79 31.46
C GLU A 419 -11.08 -5.19 31.18
N HIS A 420 -11.85 -4.32 30.54
CA HIS A 420 -13.23 -4.62 30.15
C HIS A 420 -13.28 -5.73 29.08
N GLU A 421 -12.35 -5.70 28.12
CA GLU A 421 -12.26 -6.70 27.04
C GLU A 421 -11.66 -8.04 27.51
N ALA A 422 -10.85 -8.04 28.57
CA ALA A 422 -10.16 -9.22 29.08
C ALA A 422 -11.10 -10.39 29.45
N ALA A 423 -12.32 -10.08 29.91
CA ALA A 423 -13.34 -11.08 30.19
C ALA A 423 -13.74 -11.87 28.93
N ALA A 424 -13.80 -11.22 27.77
CA ALA A 424 -14.17 -11.86 26.50
C ALA A 424 -13.06 -12.77 25.95
N TRP A 425 -11.79 -12.47 26.25
CA TRP A 425 -10.65 -13.29 25.83
C TRP A 425 -10.48 -14.55 26.71
N ALA A 426 -10.86 -14.48 27.98
CA ALA A 426 -10.77 -15.62 28.91
C ALA A 426 -11.64 -16.82 28.47
N GLU A 427 -12.71 -16.58 27.71
CA GLU A 427 -13.62 -17.62 27.20
C GLU A 427 -13.12 -18.32 25.92
N ARG A 428 -12.04 -17.82 25.29
CA ARG A 428 -11.48 -18.34 24.05
C ARG A 428 -9.97 -18.59 24.23
N PRO A 429 -9.55 -19.83 24.53
CA PRO A 429 -8.12 -20.09 24.71
C PRO A 429 -7.37 -19.76 23.41
N GLY A 430 -6.34 -18.92 23.52
CA GLY A 430 -5.45 -18.58 22.43
C GLY A 430 -4.70 -19.80 21.89
N ARG A 431 -3.98 -19.61 20.78
CA ARG A 431 -3.16 -20.68 20.19
C ARG A 431 -2.13 -21.19 21.22
N PRO A 432 -1.84 -22.51 21.27
CA PRO A 432 -0.98 -23.10 22.31
C PRO A 432 0.45 -22.52 22.36
N ASP A 433 0.91 -21.90 21.27
CA ASP A 433 2.25 -21.32 21.15
C ASP A 433 2.24 -19.78 21.10
N ALA A 434 1.10 -19.11 21.30
CA ALA A 434 1.01 -17.65 21.30
C ALA A 434 1.60 -17.05 22.58
N PHE A 435 2.12 -15.82 22.49
CA PHE A 435 2.49 -15.06 23.68
C PHE A 435 1.24 -14.51 24.39
N THR A 436 1.37 -14.24 25.69
CA THR A 436 0.44 -13.47 26.49
C THR A 436 1.21 -12.34 27.16
N TYR A 437 0.72 -11.13 27.01
CA TYR A 437 1.29 -9.91 27.55
C TYR A 437 0.47 -9.47 28.76
N VAL A 438 1.07 -9.43 29.93
CA VAL A 438 0.48 -8.84 31.13
C VAL A 438 1.04 -7.45 31.28
N ILE A 439 0.17 -6.45 31.37
CA ILE A 439 0.54 -5.05 31.63
C ILE A 439 0.05 -4.69 33.02
N VAL A 440 0.94 -4.11 33.82
CA VAL A 440 0.63 -3.57 35.14
C VAL A 440 0.95 -2.07 35.14
N TRP A 441 -0.06 -1.24 35.34
CA TRP A 441 0.10 0.22 35.44
C TRP A 441 -1.09 0.86 36.16
N ASP A 442 -0.81 1.88 36.97
CA ASP A 442 -1.79 2.66 37.75
C ASP A 442 -2.80 1.82 38.57
N GLY A 443 -2.34 0.67 39.10
CA GLY A 443 -3.16 -0.25 39.91
C GLY A 443 -4.00 -1.24 39.10
N HIS A 444 -3.92 -1.20 37.77
CA HIS A 444 -4.55 -2.14 36.85
C HIS A 444 -3.57 -3.27 36.46
N GLU A 445 -4.09 -4.49 36.27
CA GLU A 445 -3.33 -5.65 35.78
C GLU A 445 -4.19 -6.39 34.75
N VAL A 446 -3.77 -6.36 33.49
CA VAL A 446 -4.52 -6.98 32.39
C VAL A 446 -3.65 -7.94 31.59
N ALA A 447 -4.20 -9.13 31.31
CA ALA A 447 -3.56 -10.14 30.47
C ALA A 447 -4.18 -10.12 29.06
N VAL A 448 -3.36 -9.85 28.06
CA VAL A 448 -3.74 -9.73 26.65
C VAL A 448 -3.07 -10.84 25.85
N PRO A 449 -3.82 -11.80 25.28
CA PRO A 449 -3.26 -12.76 24.33
C PRO A 449 -2.70 -12.05 23.10
N GLU A 450 -1.62 -12.57 22.51
CA GLU A 450 -0.96 -11.97 21.35
C GLU A 450 -1.90 -11.74 20.16
N ASP A 451 -2.86 -12.65 19.95
CA ASP A 451 -3.88 -12.53 18.90
C ASP A 451 -4.83 -11.32 19.10
N HIS A 452 -4.84 -10.73 20.30
CA HIS A 452 -5.64 -9.57 20.69
C HIS A 452 -4.79 -8.33 21.01
N ALA A 453 -3.47 -8.43 20.90
CA ALA A 453 -2.57 -7.32 21.19
C ALA A 453 -2.58 -6.28 20.05
N THR A 454 -2.88 -5.02 20.38
CA THR A 454 -2.81 -3.92 19.41
C THR A 454 -1.35 -3.60 19.05
N PRO A 455 -1.08 -2.94 17.91
CA PRO A 455 0.28 -2.51 17.56
C PRO A 455 0.92 -1.61 18.63
N ASP A 456 0.15 -0.73 19.27
CA ASP A 456 0.63 0.11 20.37
C ASP A 456 0.94 -0.72 21.62
N LEU A 457 0.14 -1.75 21.93
CA LEU A 457 0.43 -2.67 23.03
C LEU A 457 1.70 -3.49 22.77
N LEU A 458 1.86 -4.01 21.55
CA LEU A 458 3.06 -4.76 21.16
C LEU A 458 4.30 -3.87 21.15
N ARG A 459 4.16 -2.60 20.74
CA ARG A 459 5.24 -1.62 20.81
C ARG A 459 5.61 -1.26 22.24
N LEU A 460 4.62 -1.06 23.11
CA LEU A 460 4.83 -0.84 24.54
C LEU A 460 5.55 -2.04 25.18
N ALA A 461 5.11 -3.25 24.85
CA ALA A 461 5.71 -4.47 25.35
C ALA A 461 7.16 -4.65 24.86
N ASP A 462 7.43 -4.45 23.58
CA ASP A 462 8.80 -4.49 23.03
C ASP A 462 9.69 -3.46 23.75
N LEU A 463 9.27 -2.19 23.76
CA LEU A 463 10.03 -1.09 24.37
C LEU A 463 10.40 -1.35 25.84
N ILE A 464 9.49 -1.93 26.62
CA ILE A 464 9.73 -2.24 28.03
C ILE A 464 10.58 -3.51 28.18
N LEU A 465 10.33 -4.57 27.39
CA LEU A 465 10.97 -5.88 27.49
C LEU A 465 12.34 -5.97 26.81
N SER A 466 12.72 -5.10 25.87
CA SER A 466 14.01 -5.14 25.16
C SER A 466 15.24 -4.85 26.04
N ALA A 467 15.10 -4.79 27.37
CA ALA A 467 16.21 -4.54 28.29
C ALA A 467 17.00 -5.83 28.60
N ARG A 468 18.02 -6.12 27.75
CA ARG A 468 19.34 -6.65 28.15
C ARG A 468 20.30 -6.62 26.96
N ASP A 469 21.09 -5.55 26.90
CA ASP A 469 22.56 -5.60 26.82
C ASP A 469 23.11 -4.17 26.76
N ARG A 470 23.40 -3.63 27.94
CA ARG A 470 24.46 -2.63 28.16
C ARG A 470 25.33 -3.10 29.30
#